data_AF-A0A016TD14-F1
#
_entry.id   AF-A0A016TD14-F1
#
_cell.length_a   1.000
_cell.length_b   1.000
_cell.length_c   1.000
_cell.angle_alpha   90.00
_cell.angle_beta   90.00
_cell.angle_gamma   90.00
#
_symmetry.space_group_name_H-M   'P 1'
#
loop_
_entity.id
_entity.type
_entity.pdbx_description
1 polymer ?
#
loop_
_entity_poly.entity_id
_entity_poly.type
_entity_poly.pdbx_seq_one_letter_code
_entity_poly.pdbx_strand_id
1 'polypeptide(L)'
;MEATRAETKPVWVYVIFRKNHCSGHEKMTVNISFDGPIFWNRQVAYIYCCSCHFDEHEGPLMTILSKFEQRVERMCLVDRPVDYPFLPDSIFSYMAKCMPKLQFIYLRELDLEKINRATVVDLANHNTLKKVIVHGCRNYEVLEDFRNLPQLLVVRGEILGLKGGSASSDGSRLASAGTGLKFRIRFYVNEY
;
A
#
# COMPACT_ATOMS: atom_id res chain seq x y z
N MET A 1 -29.71 8.66 4.92
CA MET A 1 -29.41 7.96 3.65
C MET A 1 -29.61 8.97 2.55
N GLU A 2 -28.57 9.71 2.17
CA GLU A 2 -28.64 10.73 1.13
C GLU A 2 -27.72 10.35 -0.01
N ALA A 3 -28.34 10.25 -1.20
CA ALA A 3 -27.76 10.19 -2.54
C ALA A 3 -26.28 9.80 -2.64
N THR A 4 -26.02 8.51 -2.82
CA THR A 4 -24.83 8.00 -3.53
C THR A 4 -24.79 8.63 -4.92
N ARG A 5 -24.18 9.83 -5.05
CA ARG A 5 -23.57 10.25 -6.31
C ARG A 5 -22.67 9.09 -6.72
N ALA A 6 -22.93 8.50 -7.88
CA ALA A 6 -22.09 7.46 -8.46
C ALA A 6 -20.64 7.97 -8.42
N GLU A 7 -19.88 7.45 -7.44
CA GLU A 7 -18.60 8.04 -7.07
C GLU A 7 -17.58 7.60 -8.11
N THR A 8 -17.34 8.47 -9.10
CA THR A 8 -16.51 8.18 -10.27
C THR A 8 -15.04 8.49 -10.06
N LYS A 9 -14.69 9.13 -8.94
CA LYS A 9 -13.32 9.54 -8.65
C LYS A 9 -12.39 8.32 -8.57
N PRO A 10 -11.17 8.39 -9.12
CA PRO A 10 -10.15 7.36 -8.90
C PRO A 10 -9.85 7.14 -7.42
N VAL A 11 -9.40 5.94 -7.08
CA VAL A 11 -9.07 5.54 -5.70
C VAL A 11 -7.60 5.18 -5.59
N TRP A 12 -6.96 5.68 -4.55
CA TRP A 12 -5.67 5.20 -4.08
C TRP A 12 -5.88 4.39 -2.81
N VAL A 13 -5.41 3.15 -2.81
CA VAL A 13 -5.59 2.23 -1.69
C VAL A 13 -4.24 2.03 -1.00
N TYR A 14 -4.23 2.20 0.32
CA TYR A 14 -3.11 1.92 1.20
C TYR A 14 -3.52 0.83 2.18
N VAL A 15 -3.00 -0.38 2.00
CA VAL A 15 -3.12 -1.46 2.99
C VAL A 15 -1.87 -1.43 3.85
N ILE A 16 -2.06 -1.18 5.13
CA ILE A 16 -1.00 -0.98 6.11
C ILE A 16 -1.12 -2.08 7.15
N PHE A 17 -0.19 -3.03 7.08
CA PHE A 17 -0.05 -4.12 8.03
C PHE A 17 0.65 -3.61 9.28
N ARG A 18 -0.03 -3.72 10.42
CA ARG A 18 0.46 -3.25 11.72
C ARG A 18 0.81 -4.45 12.59
N LYS A 19 1.99 -4.41 13.21
CA LYS A 19 2.27 -5.25 14.38
C LYS A 19 1.69 -4.58 15.61
N ASN A 20 0.61 -5.13 16.14
CA ASN A 20 0.12 -4.76 17.45
C ASN A 20 0.29 -5.99 18.35
N HIS A 21 1.19 -5.92 19.32
CA HIS A 21 1.33 -6.95 20.36
C HIS A 21 0.23 -6.85 21.44
N CYS A 22 -0.90 -6.21 21.12
CA CYS A 22 -1.96 -5.87 22.05
C CYS A 22 -3.28 -6.49 21.59
N SER A 23 -4.02 -7.10 22.51
CA SER A 23 -5.37 -7.66 22.29
C SER A 23 -6.28 -6.73 21.48
N GLY A 24 -7.01 -7.27 20.48
CA GLY A 24 -7.94 -6.50 19.64
C GLY A 24 -7.38 -6.12 18.26
N HIS A 25 -6.18 -6.58 17.91
CA HIS A 25 -5.56 -6.31 16.61
C HIS A 25 -6.13 -7.16 15.46
N GLU A 26 -7.02 -8.10 15.75
CA GLU A 26 -7.83 -8.82 14.77
C GLU A 26 -8.86 -7.92 14.04
N LYS A 27 -9.05 -6.68 14.49
CA LYS A 27 -10.00 -5.76 13.85
C LYS A 27 -9.35 -5.00 12.71
N MET A 28 -9.82 -5.27 11.50
CA MET A 28 -9.50 -4.46 10.34
C MET A 28 -10.26 -3.13 10.37
N THR A 29 -9.55 -2.02 10.13
CA THR A 29 -10.12 -0.67 10.10
C THR A 29 -9.98 -0.06 8.71
N VAL A 30 -11.02 0.59 8.21
CA VAL A 30 -11.02 1.29 6.91
C VAL A 30 -11.35 2.75 7.11
N ASN A 31 -10.44 3.64 6.67
CA ASN A 31 -10.65 5.08 6.69
C ASN A 31 -10.62 5.60 5.26
N ILE A 32 -11.69 6.26 4.84
CA ILE A 32 -11.79 6.86 3.52
C ILE A 32 -11.63 8.37 3.66
N SER A 33 -10.66 8.93 2.95
CA SER A 33 -10.36 10.36 2.94
C SER A 33 -10.76 10.99 1.60
N PHE A 34 -11.50 12.08 1.68
CA PHE A 34 -11.94 12.90 0.54
C PHE A 34 -11.38 14.33 0.59
N ASP A 35 -10.81 14.74 1.73
CA ASP A 35 -10.59 16.14 2.03
C ASP A 35 -9.13 16.57 1.91
N GLY A 36 -8.92 17.56 1.03
CA GLY A 36 -7.66 18.28 0.89
C GLY A 36 -7.30 18.56 -0.58
N PRO A 37 -6.46 19.57 -0.86
CA PRO A 37 -6.06 19.92 -2.23
C PRO A 37 -5.47 18.77 -3.06
N ILE A 38 -4.88 17.78 -2.40
CA ILE A 38 -4.28 16.58 -3.01
C ILE A 38 -5.36 15.57 -3.47
N PHE A 39 -6.53 15.59 -2.83
CA PHE A 39 -7.61 14.60 -2.96
C PHE A 39 -8.85 15.15 -3.68
N TRP A 40 -8.86 16.40 -4.13
CA TRP A 40 -10.02 16.95 -4.86
C TRP A 40 -10.37 16.15 -6.11
N ASN A 41 -9.37 15.54 -6.76
CA ASN A 41 -9.54 14.69 -7.93
C ASN A 41 -9.44 13.17 -7.66
N ARG A 42 -9.33 12.73 -6.39
CA ARG A 42 -9.19 11.29 -6.06
C ARG A 42 -9.61 10.98 -4.63
N GLN A 43 -10.09 9.77 -4.39
CA GLN A 43 -10.35 9.23 -3.07
C GLN A 43 -9.12 8.50 -2.55
N VAL A 44 -8.88 8.51 -1.23
CA VAL A 44 -7.84 7.65 -0.62
C VAL A 44 -8.47 6.74 0.42
N ALA A 45 -8.28 5.44 0.26
CA ALA A 45 -8.69 4.43 1.21
C ALA A 45 -7.47 3.92 1.99
N TYR A 46 -7.48 4.11 3.30
CA TYR A 46 -6.50 3.53 4.22
C TYR A 46 -7.13 2.31 4.90
N ILE A 47 -6.56 1.14 4.67
CA ILE A 47 -6.98 -0.13 5.24
C ILE A 47 -5.89 -0.57 6.21
N TYR A 48 -6.25 -0.82 7.46
CA TYR A 48 -5.34 -1.25 8.51
C TYR A 48 -5.74 -2.63 9.00
N CYS A 49 -4.83 -3.57 8.95
CA CYS A 49 -5.00 -4.93 9.49
C CYS A 49 -3.66 -5.44 10.03
N CYS A 50 -3.63 -6.60 10.71
CA CYS A 50 -2.38 -7.17 11.20
C CYS A 50 -1.82 -8.22 10.23
N SER A 51 -0.51 -8.39 10.18
CA SER A 51 0.11 -9.46 9.38
C SER A 51 -0.03 -10.84 10.05
N CYS A 52 -0.03 -10.89 11.39
CA CYS A 52 -0.08 -12.13 12.17
C CYS A 52 -1.38 -12.94 12.04
N HIS A 53 -2.52 -12.32 11.72
CA HIS A 53 -3.79 -13.00 11.46
C HIS A 53 -4.30 -12.74 10.05
N PHE A 54 -3.40 -12.63 9.07
CA PHE A 54 -3.79 -12.27 7.71
C PHE A 54 -4.80 -13.25 7.09
N ASP A 55 -4.74 -14.53 7.43
CA ASP A 55 -5.69 -15.54 6.94
C ASP A 55 -7.15 -15.19 7.31
N GLU A 56 -7.37 -14.57 8.47
CA GLU A 56 -8.69 -14.07 8.88
C GLU A 56 -9.04 -12.74 8.21
N HIS A 57 -8.04 -11.97 7.77
CA HIS A 57 -8.21 -10.67 7.13
C HIS A 57 -8.35 -10.74 5.62
N GLU A 58 -7.90 -11.81 4.95
CA GLU A 58 -7.90 -11.91 3.50
C GLU A 58 -9.32 -11.74 2.94
N GLY A 59 -10.28 -12.55 3.39
CA GLY A 59 -11.67 -12.46 2.93
C GLY A 59 -12.31 -11.07 3.12
N PRO A 60 -12.26 -10.49 4.34
CA PRO A 60 -12.70 -9.12 4.59
C PRO A 60 -11.97 -8.07 3.72
N LEU A 61 -10.66 -8.19 3.54
CA LEU A 61 -9.86 -7.29 2.70
C LEU A 61 -10.35 -7.34 1.26
N MET A 62 -10.51 -8.54 0.69
CA MET A 62 -11.01 -8.74 -0.67
C MET A 62 -12.41 -8.17 -0.87
N THR A 63 -13.27 -8.30 0.15
CA THR A 63 -14.62 -7.70 0.16
C THR A 63 -14.60 -6.16 0.14
N ILE A 64 -13.58 -5.54 0.72
CA ILE A 64 -13.40 -4.08 0.65
C ILE A 64 -12.83 -3.67 -0.71
N LEU A 65 -11.81 -4.38 -1.20
CA LEU A 65 -11.15 -4.06 -2.46
C LEU A 65 -12.12 -4.14 -3.65
N SER A 66 -13.04 -5.11 -3.64
CA SER A 66 -14.06 -5.26 -4.70
C SER A 66 -15.00 -4.06 -4.83
N LYS A 67 -15.17 -3.26 -3.77
CA LYS A 67 -15.96 -2.01 -3.83
C LYS A 67 -15.29 -0.91 -4.64
N PHE A 68 -13.97 -0.99 -4.82
CA PHE A 68 -13.15 0.05 -5.44
C PHE A 68 -12.45 -0.40 -6.72
N GLU A 69 -12.38 -1.71 -6.99
CA GLU A 69 -11.51 -2.34 -8.00
C GLU A 69 -11.54 -1.65 -9.39
N GLN A 70 -12.72 -1.22 -9.85
CA GLN A 70 -12.92 -0.55 -11.15
C GLN A 70 -12.38 0.89 -11.21
N ARG A 71 -11.91 1.43 -10.08
CA ARG A 71 -11.44 2.80 -9.90
C ARG A 71 -10.05 2.88 -9.28
N VAL A 72 -9.46 1.76 -8.85
CA VAL A 72 -8.12 1.77 -8.24
C VAL A 72 -7.08 2.15 -9.28
N GLU A 73 -6.38 3.25 -9.05
CA GLU A 73 -5.22 3.66 -9.87
C GLU A 73 -3.89 3.40 -9.19
N ARG A 74 -3.91 3.25 -7.86
CA ARG A 74 -2.71 3.02 -7.05
C ARG A 74 -3.02 2.07 -5.92
N MET A 75 -2.20 1.02 -5.81
CA MET A 75 -2.18 0.14 -4.67
C MET A 75 -0.85 0.30 -3.91
N CYS A 76 -0.94 0.49 -2.60
CA CYS A 76 0.21 0.54 -1.71
C CYS A 76 0.04 -0.52 -0.63
N LEU A 77 0.99 -1.46 -0.56
CA LEU A 77 1.03 -2.50 0.47
C LEU A 77 2.26 -2.26 1.33
N VAL A 78 2.06 -2.11 2.64
CA VAL A 78 3.12 -1.73 3.58
C VAL A 78 3.07 -2.62 4.80
N ASP A 79 4.14 -3.37 5.05
CA ASP A 79 4.40 -4.05 6.32
C ASP A 79 5.64 -3.42 6.96
N ARG A 80 5.67 -3.18 8.27
CA ARG A 80 6.88 -2.65 8.95
C ARG A 80 6.95 -3.15 10.39
N PRO A 81 8.07 -3.75 10.81
CA PRO A 81 9.20 -4.24 9.99
C PRO A 81 8.86 -5.56 9.26
N VAL A 82 9.54 -5.82 8.14
CA VAL A 82 9.43 -7.11 7.40
C VAL A 82 9.76 -8.26 8.33
N ASP A 83 8.85 -9.23 8.44
CA ASP A 83 9.01 -10.39 9.32
C ASP A 83 9.13 -11.68 8.50
N TYR A 84 8.00 -12.13 7.96
CA TYR A 84 7.82 -13.39 7.25
C TYR A 84 6.88 -13.20 6.04
N PRO A 85 6.89 -14.11 5.05
CA PRO A 85 6.02 -14.02 3.88
C PRO A 85 4.57 -14.41 4.23
N PHE A 86 3.79 -13.47 4.76
CA PHE A 86 2.38 -13.72 5.09
C PHE A 86 1.46 -13.53 3.88
N LEU A 87 1.77 -12.56 3.01
CA LEU A 87 0.86 -12.12 1.95
C LEU A 87 0.81 -13.13 0.80
N PRO A 88 -0.34 -13.74 0.49
CA PRO A 88 -0.45 -14.74 -0.56
C PRO A 88 -0.48 -14.13 -1.97
N ASP A 89 -0.12 -14.96 -2.97
CA ASP A 89 -0.18 -14.60 -4.40
C ASP A 89 -1.56 -14.15 -4.85
N SER A 90 -2.64 -14.64 -4.21
CA SER A 90 -4.03 -14.28 -4.51
C SER A 90 -4.27 -12.78 -4.52
N ILE A 91 -3.65 -12.03 -3.59
CA ILE A 91 -3.74 -10.57 -3.53
C ILE A 91 -3.08 -9.92 -4.75
N PHE A 92 -1.92 -10.42 -5.15
CA PHE A 92 -1.19 -9.90 -6.31
C PHE A 92 -1.89 -10.26 -7.63
N SER A 93 -2.38 -11.49 -7.75
CA SER A 93 -3.15 -11.95 -8.90
C SER A 93 -4.46 -11.16 -9.05
N TYR A 94 -5.13 -10.85 -7.94
CA TYR A 94 -6.32 -10.02 -7.93
C TYR A 94 -6.03 -8.59 -8.40
N MET A 95 -4.93 -7.97 -7.96
CA MET A 95 -4.51 -6.66 -8.49
C MET A 95 -4.33 -6.70 -10.01
N ALA A 96 -3.65 -7.73 -10.53
CA ALA A 96 -3.38 -7.87 -11.96
C ALA A 96 -4.64 -8.14 -12.79
N LYS A 97 -5.64 -8.85 -12.25
CA LYS A 97 -6.80 -9.31 -13.03
C LYS A 97 -8.05 -8.45 -12.85
N CYS A 98 -8.24 -7.88 -11.67
CA CYS A 98 -9.52 -7.24 -11.30
C CYS A 98 -9.44 -5.71 -11.22
N MET A 99 -8.26 -5.11 -11.33
CA MET A 99 -8.08 -3.64 -11.23
C MET A 99 -7.67 -3.01 -12.57
N PRO A 100 -8.59 -2.88 -13.55
CA PRO A 100 -8.23 -2.51 -14.94
C PRO A 100 -7.60 -1.12 -15.09
N LYS A 101 -7.74 -0.25 -14.09
CA LYS A 101 -7.17 1.12 -14.07
C LYS A 101 -5.90 1.23 -13.24
N LEU A 102 -5.34 0.13 -12.74
CA LEU A 102 -4.17 0.13 -11.88
C LEU A 102 -2.93 0.63 -12.63
N GLN A 103 -2.39 1.78 -12.18
CA GLN A 103 -1.22 2.41 -12.79
C GLN A 103 0.04 2.25 -11.95
N PHE A 104 -0.10 2.15 -10.63
CA PHE A 104 1.03 2.12 -9.70
C PHE A 104 0.85 1.04 -8.64
N ILE A 105 1.88 0.22 -8.46
CA ILE A 105 2.00 -0.69 -7.33
C ILE A 105 3.21 -0.24 -6.50
N TYR A 106 3.00 -0.01 -5.22
CA TYR A 106 4.06 0.33 -4.27
C TYR A 106 4.06 -0.69 -3.14
N LEU A 107 5.14 -1.47 -3.07
CA LEU A 107 5.37 -2.50 -2.07
C LEU A 107 6.49 -1.99 -1.16
N ARG A 108 6.22 -1.96 0.13
CA ARG A 108 7.21 -1.48 1.11
C ARG A 108 7.37 -2.49 2.22
N GLU A 109 8.62 -2.89 2.45
CA GLU A 109 9.01 -3.72 3.59
C GLU A 109 8.15 -5.00 3.66
N LEU A 110 7.91 -5.61 2.51
CA LEU A 110 7.22 -6.90 2.37
C LEU A 110 8.22 -7.99 1.97
N ASP A 111 7.95 -9.21 2.42
CA ASP A 111 8.58 -10.39 1.86
C ASP A 111 7.73 -10.89 0.69
N LEU A 112 8.31 -10.87 -0.52
CA LEU A 112 7.61 -11.18 -1.77
C LEU A 112 7.82 -12.63 -2.23
N GLU A 113 8.35 -13.51 -1.39
CA GLU A 113 8.60 -14.93 -1.73
C GLU A 113 7.36 -15.64 -2.33
N LYS A 114 6.16 -15.26 -1.87
CA LYS A 114 4.90 -15.88 -2.29
C LYS A 114 4.37 -15.39 -3.64
N ILE A 115 4.97 -14.39 -4.31
CA ILE A 115 4.47 -13.94 -5.62
C ILE A 115 4.88 -14.92 -6.72
N ASN A 116 3.90 -15.39 -7.48
CA ASN A 116 4.13 -16.37 -8.53
C ASN A 116 4.58 -15.72 -9.83
N ARG A 117 5.43 -16.42 -10.59
CA ARG A 117 5.86 -15.99 -11.95
C ARG A 117 4.68 -15.68 -12.87
N ALA A 118 3.61 -16.48 -12.82
CA ALA A 118 2.41 -16.26 -13.63
C ALA A 118 1.74 -14.91 -13.31
N THR A 119 1.65 -14.56 -12.02
CA THR A 119 1.14 -13.26 -11.59
C THR A 119 2.02 -12.11 -12.06
N VAL A 120 3.35 -12.28 -12.05
CA VAL A 120 4.27 -11.27 -12.61
C VAL A 120 4.08 -11.11 -14.12
N VAL A 121 3.81 -12.18 -14.86
CA VAL A 121 3.46 -12.11 -16.29
C VAL A 121 2.16 -11.33 -16.49
N ASP A 122 1.13 -11.59 -15.69
CA ASP A 122 -0.14 -10.86 -15.75
C ASP A 122 0.07 -9.37 -15.46
N LEU A 123 0.91 -9.03 -14.47
CA LEU A 123 1.29 -7.65 -14.16
C LEU A 123 2.09 -6.99 -15.30
N ALA A 124 3.01 -7.71 -15.92
CA ALA A 124 3.80 -7.21 -17.04
C ALA A 124 2.93 -6.89 -18.28
N ASN A 125 1.86 -7.66 -18.48
CA ASN A 125 0.89 -7.46 -19.55
C ASN A 125 -0.28 -6.53 -19.16
N HIS A 126 -0.25 -5.92 -17.97
CA HIS A 126 -1.34 -5.08 -17.50
C HIS A 126 -1.39 -3.75 -18.28
N ASN A 127 -2.45 -3.57 -19.07
CA ASN A 127 -2.58 -2.48 -20.06
C ASN A 127 -2.37 -1.05 -19.52
N THR A 128 -2.62 -0.81 -18.23
CA THR A 128 -2.52 0.53 -17.62
C THR A 128 -1.40 0.65 -16.60
N LEU A 129 -0.72 -0.45 -16.25
CA LEU A 129 0.32 -0.43 -15.23
C LEU A 129 1.55 0.28 -15.78
N LYS A 130 2.02 1.29 -15.05
CA LYS A 130 3.15 2.14 -15.48
C LYS A 130 4.42 1.85 -14.69
N LYS A 131 4.27 1.52 -13.41
CA LYS A 131 5.39 1.42 -12.49
C LYS A 131 5.07 0.50 -11.32
N VAL A 132 6.00 -0.41 -11.04
CA VAL A 132 6.06 -1.21 -9.82
C VAL A 132 7.25 -0.74 -9.00
N ILE A 133 7.02 -0.41 -7.74
CA ILE A 133 8.06 0.09 -6.84
C ILE A 133 8.19 -0.89 -5.68
N VAL A 134 9.40 -1.38 -5.47
CA VAL A 134 9.75 -2.23 -4.33
C VAL A 134 10.72 -1.48 -3.43
N HIS A 135 10.34 -1.25 -2.18
CA HIS A 135 11.10 -0.45 -1.23
C HIS A 135 11.38 -1.25 0.03
N GLY A 136 12.63 -1.67 0.22
CA GLY A 136 13.03 -2.47 1.38
C GLY A 136 12.33 -3.84 1.44
N CYS A 137 11.82 -4.34 0.32
CA CYS A 137 11.25 -5.68 0.21
C CYS A 137 12.35 -6.76 0.21
N ARG A 138 11.97 -7.99 0.57
CA ARG A 138 12.78 -9.21 0.42
C ARG A 138 12.21 -10.09 -0.69
N ASN A 139 13.01 -11.00 -1.24
CA ASN A 139 12.58 -12.02 -2.21
C ASN A 139 11.82 -11.46 -3.43
N TYR A 140 12.31 -10.34 -3.99
CA TYR A 140 11.67 -9.63 -5.11
C TYR A 140 12.30 -9.92 -6.47
N GLU A 141 13.26 -10.84 -6.55
CA GLU A 141 14.05 -11.17 -7.74
C GLU A 141 13.16 -11.65 -8.90
N VAL A 142 12.04 -12.30 -8.57
CA VAL A 142 11.04 -12.72 -9.56
C VAL A 142 10.43 -11.55 -10.34
N LEU A 143 10.47 -10.31 -9.81
CA LEU A 143 10.05 -9.11 -10.54
C LEU A 143 11.16 -8.58 -11.47
N GLU A 144 12.44 -8.81 -11.14
CA GLU A 144 13.59 -8.35 -11.94
C GLU A 144 13.76 -9.19 -13.22
N ASP A 145 13.36 -10.46 -13.18
CA ASP A 145 13.47 -11.40 -14.30
C ASP A 145 12.64 -11.00 -15.54
N PHE A 146 11.66 -10.11 -15.40
CA PHE A 146 10.72 -9.75 -16.46
C PHE A 146 11.03 -8.39 -17.08
N ARG A 147 11.71 -8.40 -18.24
CA ARG A 147 12.02 -7.19 -19.02
C ARG A 147 10.79 -6.38 -19.46
N ASN A 148 9.62 -7.02 -19.51
CA ASN A 148 8.36 -6.39 -19.91
C ASN A 148 7.59 -5.79 -18.73
N LEU A 149 8.05 -5.96 -17.49
CA LEU A 149 7.40 -5.35 -16.34
C LEU A 149 7.50 -3.81 -16.45
N PRO A 150 6.37 -3.06 -16.41
CA PRO A 150 6.39 -1.60 -16.47
C PRO A 150 7.29 -1.01 -15.38
N GLN A 151 8.29 -0.21 -15.80
CA GLN A 151 9.35 0.43 -15.01
C GLN A 151 9.43 -0.03 -13.54
N LEU A 152 10.13 -1.15 -13.31
CA LEU A 152 10.46 -1.61 -11.96
C LEU A 152 11.46 -0.62 -11.30
N LEU A 153 11.10 -0.09 -10.13
CA LEU A 153 11.98 0.74 -9.32
C LEU A 153 12.29 0.03 -7.99
N VAL A 154 13.56 -0.31 -7.80
CA VAL A 154 14.07 -0.91 -6.57
C VAL A 154 14.67 0.18 -5.69
N VAL A 155 14.07 0.43 -4.53
CA VAL A 155 14.53 1.40 -3.53
C VAL A 155 15.14 0.66 -2.35
N ARG A 156 16.44 0.87 -2.14
CA ARG A 156 17.20 0.30 -1.01
C ARG A 156 17.48 1.40 0.03
N GLY A 157 17.36 1.04 1.31
CA GLY A 157 17.59 1.96 2.43
C GLY A 157 16.40 2.87 2.76
N GLU A 158 16.58 3.74 3.76
CA GLU A 158 15.55 4.72 4.10
C GLU A 158 15.50 5.84 3.05
N ILE A 159 14.29 6.26 2.68
CA ILE A 159 14.10 7.48 1.88
C ILE A 159 14.43 8.68 2.78
N LEU A 160 15.66 9.16 2.70
CA LEU A 160 16.14 10.35 3.41
C LEU A 160 15.34 11.57 2.93
N GLY A 161 14.60 12.18 3.87
CA GLY A 161 13.57 13.20 3.60
C GLY A 161 12.30 12.98 4.44
N LEU A 162 12.15 11.79 5.02
CA LEU A 162 11.13 11.39 6.00
C LEU A 162 11.64 11.49 7.46
N LYS A 163 12.54 12.42 7.77
CA LYS A 163 12.82 12.77 9.18
C LYS A 163 11.66 13.62 9.70
N GLY A 164 10.66 12.95 10.29
CA GLY A 164 10.00 13.55 11.44
C GLY A 164 11.08 13.82 12.47
N GLY A 165 11.16 15.06 12.97
CA GLY A 165 12.22 15.47 13.88
C GLY A 165 12.26 14.59 15.12
N SER A 166 13.09 13.55 15.13
CA SER A 166 13.72 13.09 16.35
C SER A 166 14.87 14.04 16.62
N ALA A 167 14.52 15.22 17.14
CA ALA A 167 15.48 15.97 17.94
C ALA A 167 15.76 15.12 19.17
N SER A 168 16.96 14.56 19.22
CA SER A 168 17.60 14.24 20.48
C SER A 168 17.71 15.54 21.28
N SER A 169 17.00 15.66 22.40
CA SER A 169 17.40 16.56 23.48
C SER A 169 16.69 16.16 24.78
N ASP A 170 17.49 15.92 25.80
CA ASP A 170 17.11 16.19 27.19
C ASP A 170 16.40 17.55 27.31
N GLY A 171 15.44 17.62 28.24
CA GLY A 171 14.99 18.90 28.81
C GLY A 171 13.59 19.36 28.41
N SER A 172 12.60 18.90 29.18
CA SER A 172 11.40 19.64 29.63
C SER A 172 10.64 20.54 28.63
N ARG A 173 9.41 20.14 28.27
CA ARG A 173 8.16 20.88 28.54
C ARG A 173 6.95 20.12 27.98
N LEU A 174 5.89 20.08 28.80
CA LEU A 174 4.58 19.51 28.46
C LEU A 174 4.00 20.16 27.19
N ALA A 175 3.52 19.32 26.26
CA ALA A 175 2.41 19.67 25.38
C ALA A 175 1.61 18.40 25.05
N SER A 176 0.31 18.51 25.28
CA SER A 176 -0.71 17.47 25.26
C SER A 176 -1.08 16.95 23.87
N ALA A 177 -1.39 15.66 23.85
CA ALA A 177 -2.27 14.89 22.96
C ALA A 177 -2.85 15.56 21.70
N GLY A 178 -2.53 14.95 20.55
CA GLY A 178 -3.23 15.09 19.28
C GLY A 178 -2.90 13.90 18.37
N THR A 179 -3.62 12.80 18.56
CA THR A 179 -3.51 11.55 17.79
C THR A 179 -3.86 11.80 16.33
N GLY A 180 -2.89 11.61 15.44
CA GLY A 180 -3.09 11.70 14.00
C GLY A 180 -1.77 11.63 13.23
N LEU A 181 -1.11 10.47 13.24
CA LEU A 181 0.04 10.23 12.36
C LEU A 181 -0.40 10.28 10.89
N LYS A 182 -0.33 11.47 10.30
CA LYS A 182 -0.38 11.68 8.85
C LYS A 182 0.93 11.17 8.26
N PHE A 183 0.93 9.94 7.75
CA PHE A 183 2.00 9.44 6.90
C PHE A 183 2.03 10.23 5.59
N ARG A 184 2.88 11.26 5.55
CA ARG A 184 3.11 12.09 4.37
C ARG A 184 4.16 11.42 3.50
N ILE A 185 3.75 10.47 2.65
CA ILE A 185 4.63 9.96 1.59
C ILE A 185 4.70 11.02 0.48
N ARG A 186 5.64 11.96 0.58
CA ARG A 186 6.07 12.77 -0.56
C ARG A 186 7.09 11.94 -1.34
N PHE A 187 6.71 11.48 -2.52
CA PHE A 187 7.67 10.98 -3.49
C PHE A 187 8.41 12.19 -4.07
N TYR A 188 9.67 12.40 -3.70
CA TYR A 188 10.60 13.13 -4.55
C TYR A 188 11.17 12.11 -5.53
N VAL A 189 10.52 11.98 -6.69
CA VAL A 189 11.16 11.36 -7.84
C VAL A 189 11.93 12.50 -8.52
N ASN A 190 13.26 12.49 -8.41
CA ASN A 190 14.06 13.32 -9.29
C ASN A 190 13.85 12.77 -10.70
N GLU A 191 13.20 13.56 -11.55
CA GLU A 191 13.12 13.31 -12.99
C GLU A 191 14.52 13.55 -13.57
N TYR A 192 15.08 12.52 -14.20
CA TYR A 192 16.11 12.62 -15.23
C TYR A 192 15.64 11.80 -16.43
#